data_AF-A0A0C2FHF5-F1
#
_entry.id   AF-A0A0C2FHF5-F1
#
_cell.length_a   1.000
_cell.length_b   1.000
_cell.length_c   1.000
_cell.angle_alpha   90.00
_cell.angle_beta   90.00
_cell.angle_gamma   90.00
#
_symmetry.space_group_name_H-M   'P 1'
#
loop_
_entity.id
_entity.type
_entity.pdbx_description
1 polymer ?
#
loop_
_entity_poly.entity_id
_entity_poly.type
_entity_poly.pdbx_seq_one_letter_code
_entity_poly.pdbx_strand_id
1 'polypeptide(L)'
;VLSEGINRPRSGEDKGDHPPITPMKPSNGQLSGDMARIYDYVVQHFVATLMGPCIFDVTTITIICGGEIFSLAGKTVKKPGFTEVMTWLNVEDDQKLPKLSKGDQLTLKEAGLAARETSPPGYLTESELISLMEKHGIGTDASIPVHINNICQRNYVT
;
A
#
# COMPACT_ATOMS: atom_id res chain seq x y z
N VAL A 1 1.65 12.49 16.44
CA VAL A 1 3.12 12.54 16.62
C VAL A 1 3.54 13.63 17.59
N LEU A 2 3.23 14.91 17.35
CA LEU A 2 3.69 15.99 18.23
C LEU A 2 2.99 16.02 19.60
N SER A 3 1.76 15.52 19.71
CA SER A 3 0.98 15.45 20.95
C SER A 3 1.16 14.14 21.73
N GLU A 4 1.31 13.00 21.04
CA GLU A 4 1.38 11.66 21.64
C GLU A 4 2.82 11.11 21.76
N GLY A 5 3.82 11.86 21.29
CA GLY A 5 5.21 11.41 21.20
C GLY A 5 5.53 10.68 19.89
N ILE A 6 6.81 10.38 19.70
CA ILE A 6 7.30 9.62 18.55
C ILE A 6 7.28 8.12 18.84
N ASN A 7 6.85 7.31 17.89
CA ASN A 7 7.06 5.87 17.93
C ASN A 7 8.46 5.54 17.41
N ARG A 8 9.08 4.50 17.97
CA ARG A 8 10.35 4.00 17.44
C ARG A 8 10.11 3.47 16.02
N PRO A 9 10.86 3.95 15.01
CA PRO A 9 10.71 3.46 13.65
C PRO A 9 11.03 1.96 13.59
N ARG A 10 10.36 1.25 12.68
CA ARG A 10 10.61 -0.17 12.43
C ARG A 10 12.07 -0.36 11.99
N SER A 11 12.72 -1.40 12.52
CA SER A 11 14.09 -1.75 12.08
C SER A 11 14.07 -2.17 10.60
N GLY A 12 14.99 -1.60 9.83
CA GLY A 12 15.31 -2.01 8.47
C GLY A 12 16.59 -2.84 8.41
N GLU A 13 17.11 -3.01 7.19
CA GLU A 13 18.44 -3.55 6.94
C GLU A 13 19.43 -2.38 6.85
N ASP A 14 20.55 -2.47 7.57
CA ASP A 14 21.64 -1.49 7.52
C ASP A 14 22.70 -1.97 6.51
N LYS A 15 22.87 -1.21 5.42
CA LYS A 15 23.88 -1.47 4.39
C LYS A 15 25.21 -0.78 4.69
N GLY A 16 25.29 0.04 5.74
CA GLY A 16 26.51 0.70 6.18
C GLY A 16 26.99 1.83 5.26
N ASP A 17 26.16 2.29 4.32
CA ASP A 17 26.46 3.35 3.35
C ASP A 17 25.94 4.71 3.82
N HIS A 18 24.63 4.86 3.96
CA HIS A 18 23.92 6.09 4.25
C HIS A 18 22.71 5.85 5.15
N PRO A 19 22.29 6.85 5.94
CA PRO A 19 20.97 6.83 6.55
C PRO A 19 19.86 6.77 5.48
N PRO A 20 18.64 6.35 5.85
CA PRO A 20 17.49 6.44 4.94
C PRO A 20 17.28 7.86 4.41
N ILE A 21 16.63 7.96 3.24
CA ILE A 21 16.25 9.26 2.66
C ILE A 21 15.26 9.94 3.60
N THR A 22 15.72 11.01 4.28
CA THR A 22 14.95 11.74 5.29
C THR A 22 14.99 13.25 5.04
N PRO A 23 13.92 13.99 5.37
CA PRO A 23 13.89 15.44 5.22
C PRO A 23 14.81 16.12 6.25
N MET A 24 15.82 16.84 5.77
CA MET A 24 16.82 17.48 6.64
C MET A 24 16.52 18.96 6.97
N LYS A 25 15.60 19.59 6.23
CA LYS A 25 15.22 21.00 6.41
C LYS A 25 13.75 21.17 6.02
N PRO A 26 12.96 21.98 6.75
CA PRO A 26 11.61 22.32 6.32
C PRO A 26 11.63 23.08 4.99
N SER A 27 10.58 22.87 4.19
CA SER A 27 10.36 23.66 2.97
C SER A 27 10.23 25.13 3.33
N ASN A 28 10.90 25.99 2.57
CA ASN A 28 10.81 27.44 2.66
C ASN A 28 9.77 28.02 1.68
N GLY A 29 8.92 27.18 1.09
CA GLY A 29 7.90 27.59 0.11
C GLY A 29 8.42 27.85 -1.30
N GLN A 30 9.71 27.57 -1.57
CA GLN A 30 10.30 27.79 -2.90
C GLN A 30 10.19 26.57 -3.83
N LEU A 31 9.91 25.39 -3.29
CA LEU A 31 9.71 24.19 -4.10
C LEU A 31 8.37 24.27 -4.82
N SER A 32 8.36 23.96 -6.11
CA SER A 32 7.16 23.93 -6.95
C SER A 32 7.18 22.71 -7.89
N GLY A 33 6.01 22.38 -8.44
CA GLY A 33 5.88 21.26 -9.38
C GLY A 33 6.36 19.93 -8.80
N ASP A 34 7.14 19.19 -9.58
CA ASP A 34 7.61 17.84 -9.27
C ASP A 34 8.51 17.80 -8.03
N MET A 35 9.32 18.85 -7.83
CA MET A 35 10.18 18.97 -6.65
C MET A 35 9.36 19.06 -5.36
N ALA A 36 8.26 19.82 -5.38
CA ALA A 36 7.34 19.89 -4.24
C ALA A 36 6.65 18.55 -4.00
N ARG A 37 6.17 17.88 -5.06
CA ARG A 37 5.50 16.58 -4.94
C ARG A 37 6.41 15.49 -4.35
N ILE A 38 7.65 15.41 -4.82
CA ILE A 38 8.63 14.43 -4.29
C ILE A 38 9.00 14.77 -2.85
N TYR A 39 9.26 16.04 -2.54
CA TYR A 39 9.57 16.48 -1.18
C TYR A 39 8.42 16.15 -0.21
N ASP A 40 7.17 16.44 -0.59
CA ASP A 40 6.00 16.15 0.22
C ASP A 40 5.83 14.65 0.45
N TYR A 41 6.07 13.82 -0.56
CA TYR A 41 6.05 12.35 -0.42
C TYR A 41 7.11 11.87 0.58
N VAL A 42 8.36 12.35 0.46
CA VAL A 42 9.46 11.99 1.38
C VAL A 42 9.15 12.42 2.82
N VAL A 43 8.60 13.63 3.01
CA VAL A 43 8.18 14.11 4.34
C VAL A 43 7.04 13.28 4.91
N GLN A 44 5.99 13.02 4.12
CA GLN A 44 4.85 12.20 4.56
C GLN A 44 5.29 10.79 4.94
N HIS A 45 6.16 10.18 4.13
CA HIS A 45 6.72 8.87 4.41
C HIS A 45 7.57 8.89 5.69
N PHE A 46 8.46 9.86 5.85
CA PHE A 46 9.26 9.99 7.07
C PHE A 46 8.40 10.14 8.32
N VAL A 47 7.42 11.05 8.31
CA VAL A 47 6.51 11.24 9.44
C VAL A 47 5.74 9.95 9.73
N ALA A 48 5.28 9.25 8.71
CA ALA A 48 4.60 7.96 8.85
C ALA A 48 5.48 6.90 9.56
N THR A 49 6.80 6.88 9.33
CA THR A 49 7.71 5.94 10.05
C THR A 49 7.79 6.21 11.57
N LEU A 50 7.46 7.42 12.01
CA LEU A 50 7.45 7.83 13.42
C LEU A 50 6.04 7.76 14.05
N MET A 51 5.02 7.45 13.24
CA MET A 51 3.63 7.27 13.66
C MET A 51 3.37 5.84 14.14
N GLY A 52 2.26 5.67 14.85
CA GLY A 52 1.77 4.35 15.23
C GLY A 52 1.17 3.60 14.03
N PRO A 53 1.00 2.27 14.13
CA PRO A 53 0.36 1.48 13.07
C PRO A 53 -1.11 1.86 12.90
N CYS A 54 -1.63 1.61 11.69
CA CYS A 54 -3.07 1.56 11.47
C CYS A 54 -3.64 0.30 12.15
N ILE A 55 -4.61 0.47 13.04
CA ILE A 55 -5.28 -0.61 13.78
C ILE A 55 -6.73 -0.66 13.33
N PHE A 56 -7.16 -1.82 12.85
CA PHE A 56 -8.53 -2.08 12.40
C PHE A 56 -8.95 -3.50 12.78
N ASP A 57 -10.24 -3.70 12.98
CA ASP A 57 -10.84 -5.02 13.17
C ASP A 57 -11.22 -5.60 11.80
N VAL A 58 -11.03 -6.91 11.63
CA VAL A 58 -11.57 -7.66 10.50
C VAL A 58 -12.64 -8.62 11.02
N THR A 59 -13.87 -8.46 10.56
CA THR A 59 -14.97 -9.38 10.87
C THR A 59 -15.22 -10.26 9.66
N THR A 60 -15.23 -11.58 9.84
CA THR A 60 -15.54 -12.56 8.80
C THR A 60 -16.82 -13.31 9.16
N ILE A 61 -17.78 -13.33 8.24
CA ILE A 61 -19.04 -14.06 8.36
C ILE A 61 -18.97 -15.24 7.38
N THR A 62 -19.13 -16.44 7.90
CA THR A 62 -19.23 -17.67 7.10
C THR A 62 -20.68 -18.12 7.06
N ILE A 63 -21.21 -18.33 5.85
CA ILE A 63 -22.59 -18.71 5.59
C ILE A 63 -22.58 -20.07 4.91
N ILE A 64 -23.39 -21.00 5.42
CA ILE A 64 -23.61 -22.30 4.79
C ILE A 64 -24.96 -22.23 4.07
N CYS A 65 -24.95 -22.46 2.76
CA CYS A 65 -26.16 -22.45 1.94
C CYS A 65 -26.19 -23.71 1.06
N GLY A 66 -27.15 -24.60 1.30
CA GLY A 66 -27.30 -25.83 0.50
C GLY A 66 -26.10 -26.79 0.57
N GLY A 67 -25.26 -26.70 1.61
CA GLY A 67 -24.02 -27.48 1.75
C GLY A 67 -22.76 -26.75 1.28
N GLU A 68 -22.90 -25.66 0.53
CA GLU A 68 -21.79 -24.82 0.07
C GLU A 68 -21.43 -23.74 1.10
N ILE A 69 -20.15 -23.33 1.13
CA ILE A 69 -19.63 -22.33 2.06
C ILE A 69 -19.35 -21.02 1.33
N PHE A 70 -19.94 -19.94 1.83
CA PHE A 70 -19.69 -18.58 1.38
C PHE A 70 -19.09 -17.76 2.52
N SER A 71 -18.25 -16.78 2.19
CA SER A 71 -17.63 -15.90 3.18
C SER A 71 -17.76 -14.44 2.78
N LEU A 72 -18.07 -13.59 3.74
CA LEU A 72 -18.03 -12.14 3.62
C LEU A 72 -17.09 -11.60 4.70
N ALA A 73 -16.24 -10.64 4.35
CA ALA A 73 -15.37 -9.97 5.29
C ALA A 73 -15.64 -8.46 5.25
N GLY A 74 -15.49 -7.80 6.39
CA GLY A 74 -15.60 -6.35 6.53
C GLY A 74 -14.56 -5.84 7.51
N LYS A 75 -14.11 -4.61 7.31
CA LYS A 75 -13.07 -3.96 8.11
C LYS A 75 -13.66 -2.79 8.87
N THR A 76 -13.18 -2.53 10.07
CA THR A 76 -13.55 -1.35 10.85
C THR A 76 -12.32 -0.72 11.47
N VAL A 77 -11.98 0.49 11.03
CA VAL A 77 -10.79 1.21 11.50
C VAL A 77 -10.99 1.67 12.95
N LYS A 78 -10.06 1.31 13.84
CA LYS A 78 -10.03 1.75 15.25
C LYS A 78 -9.10 2.92 15.45
N LYS A 79 -7.93 2.88 14.82
CA LYS A 79 -6.93 3.95 14.83
C LYS A 79 -6.30 4.03 13.44
N PRO A 80 -6.36 5.16 12.74
CA PRO A 80 -5.77 5.29 11.40
C PRO A 80 -4.23 5.21 11.44
N GLY A 81 -3.60 5.69 12.52
CA GLY A 81 -2.15 5.66 12.64
C GLY A 81 -1.47 6.39 11.48
N PHE A 82 -0.41 5.81 10.93
CA PHE A 82 0.36 6.42 9.83
C PHE A 82 -0.45 6.73 8.56
N THR A 83 -1.60 6.07 8.34
CA THR A 83 -2.42 6.30 7.13
C THR A 83 -3.14 7.65 7.14
N GLU A 84 -3.21 8.32 8.31
CA GLU A 84 -3.71 9.70 8.41
C GLU A 84 -2.87 10.68 7.58
N VAL A 85 -1.55 10.44 7.49
CA VAL A 85 -0.64 11.24 6.65
C VAL A 85 -0.48 10.62 5.26
N MET A 86 -0.38 9.30 5.16
CA MET A 86 -0.31 8.59 3.87
C MET A 86 -1.70 8.13 3.42
N THR A 87 -2.51 9.08 2.96
CA THR A 87 -3.95 8.86 2.70
C THR A 87 -4.26 7.82 1.61
N TRP A 88 -3.35 7.62 0.65
CA TRP A 88 -3.45 6.57 -0.37
C TRP A 88 -3.26 5.14 0.18
N LEU A 89 -2.83 5.01 1.45
CA LEU A 89 -2.75 3.73 2.17
C LEU A 89 -3.89 3.56 3.18
N ASN A 90 -4.89 4.45 3.16
CA ASN A 90 -6.04 4.32 4.06
C ASN A 90 -6.76 2.99 3.84
N VAL A 91 -7.13 2.37 4.95
CA VAL A 91 -8.03 1.23 4.94
C VAL A 91 -9.45 1.76 4.81
N GLU A 92 -10.14 1.40 3.72
CA GLU A 92 -11.56 1.71 3.57
C GLU A 92 -12.34 1.06 4.73
N ASP A 93 -13.11 1.88 5.43
CA ASP A 93 -14.07 1.42 6.44
C ASP A 93 -15.29 0.88 5.69
N ASP A 94 -15.16 -0.36 5.22
CA ASP A 94 -16.23 -1.09 4.57
C ASP A 94 -17.42 -1.14 5.54
N GLN A 95 -18.49 -0.43 5.16
CA GLN A 95 -19.74 -0.30 5.90
C GLN A 95 -20.05 -1.54 6.75
N LYS A 96 -20.18 -1.29 8.07
CA LYS A 96 -20.57 -2.23 9.13
C LYS A 96 -21.36 -3.42 8.58
N LEU A 97 -20.69 -4.56 8.53
CA LEU A 97 -21.35 -5.84 8.29
C LEU A 97 -22.63 -5.95 9.15
N PRO A 98 -23.69 -6.58 8.62
CA PRO A 98 -24.90 -6.76 9.39
C PRO A 98 -24.57 -7.51 10.68
N LYS A 99 -25.17 -7.07 11.79
CA LYS A 99 -25.03 -7.77 13.07
C LYS A 99 -25.74 -9.11 12.95
N LEU A 100 -24.96 -10.19 12.91
CA LEU A 100 -25.42 -11.57 12.88
C LEU A 100 -24.85 -12.31 14.08
N SER A 101 -25.62 -13.27 14.59
CA SER A 101 -25.21 -14.22 15.60
C SER A 101 -25.00 -15.59 14.99
N LYS A 102 -24.14 -16.39 15.63
CA LYS A 102 -23.92 -17.78 15.21
C LYS A 102 -25.23 -18.56 15.32
N GLY A 103 -25.65 -19.17 14.22
CA GLY A 103 -26.90 -19.94 14.14
C GLY A 103 -28.07 -19.17 13.56
N ASP A 104 -27.92 -17.87 13.25
CA ASP A 104 -28.93 -17.10 12.54
C ASP A 104 -29.26 -17.75 11.19
N GLN A 105 -30.56 -17.89 10.91
CA GLN A 105 -31.05 -18.36 9.62
C GLN A 105 -31.26 -17.17 8.69
N LEU A 106 -30.66 -17.23 7.51
CA LEU A 106 -30.78 -16.20 6.49
C LEU A 106 -31.64 -16.72 5.33
N THR A 107 -32.53 -15.88 4.82
CA THR A 107 -33.31 -16.20 3.62
C THR A 107 -32.51 -15.83 2.38
N LEU A 108 -32.21 -16.82 1.54
CA LEU A 108 -31.59 -16.60 0.23
C LEU A 108 -32.54 -15.79 -0.65
N LYS A 109 -32.10 -14.60 -1.10
CA LYS A 109 -32.89 -13.76 -2.02
C LYS A 109 -32.59 -14.07 -3.48
N GLU A 110 -31.33 -14.26 -3.82
CA GLU A 110 -30.85 -14.48 -5.18
C GLU A 110 -29.58 -15.32 -5.15
N ALA A 111 -29.41 -16.18 -6.13
CA ALA A 111 -28.16 -16.90 -6.39
C ALA A 111 -27.93 -16.95 -7.91
N GLY A 112 -26.68 -16.77 -8.32
CA GLY A 112 -26.29 -16.78 -9.73
C GLY A 112 -24.90 -17.35 -9.92
N LEU A 113 -24.64 -17.89 -11.11
CA LEU A 113 -23.33 -18.38 -11.52
C LEU A 113 -22.71 -17.39 -12.51
N ALA A 114 -21.58 -16.81 -12.14
CA ALA A 114 -20.85 -15.90 -13.01
C ALA A 114 -19.77 -16.65 -13.79
N ALA A 115 -19.90 -16.70 -15.11
CA ALA A 115 -18.80 -17.13 -15.97
C ALA A 115 -17.74 -16.02 -16.04
N ARG A 116 -16.48 -16.38 -15.79
CA ARG A 116 -15.32 -15.49 -15.89
C ARG A 116 -14.18 -16.21 -16.58
N GLU A 117 -13.31 -15.45 -17.23
CA GLU A 117 -12.09 -15.95 -17.87
C GLU A 117 -10.86 -15.30 -17.23
N THR A 118 -9.72 -16.00 -17.29
CA THR A 118 -8.44 -15.44 -16.86
C THR A 118 -7.89 -14.49 -17.93
N SER A 119 -7.40 -13.33 -17.50
CA SER A 119 -6.70 -12.42 -18.40
C SER A 119 -5.19 -12.71 -18.42
N PRO A 120 -4.52 -12.54 -19.57
CA PRO A 120 -3.06 -12.56 -19.61
C PRO A 120 -2.48 -11.40 -18.78
N PRO A 121 -1.22 -11.51 -18.32
CA PRO A 121 -0.55 -10.40 -17.65
C PRO A 121 -0.36 -9.21 -18.60
N GLY A 122 -0.38 -8.00 -18.04
CA GLY A 122 -0.03 -6.78 -18.76
C GLY A 122 1.47 -6.69 -19.03
N TYR A 123 1.86 -5.63 -19.75
CA TYR A 123 3.27 -5.25 -19.85
C TYR A 123 3.80 -4.81 -18.48
N LEU A 124 5.11 -4.94 -18.26
CA LEU A 124 5.76 -4.52 -17.03
C LEU A 124 5.65 -3.00 -16.87
N THR A 125 5.21 -2.57 -15.70
CA THR A 125 5.37 -1.20 -15.24
C THR A 125 6.83 -0.92 -14.85
N GLU A 126 7.22 0.35 -14.82
CA GLU A 126 8.56 0.75 -14.37
C GLU A 126 8.87 0.25 -12.95
N SER A 127 7.90 0.32 -12.04
CA SER A 127 8.03 -0.21 -10.67
C SER A 127 8.32 -1.72 -10.64
N GLU A 128 7.64 -2.49 -11.48
CA GLU A 128 7.85 -3.94 -11.56
C GLU A 128 9.22 -4.26 -12.17
N LEU A 129 9.66 -3.50 -13.17
CA LEU A 129 10.98 -3.64 -13.75
C LEU A 129 12.09 -3.32 -12.74
N ILE A 130 11.96 -2.24 -11.96
CA ILE A 130 12.88 -1.91 -10.87
C ILE A 130 12.97 -3.08 -9.88
N SER A 131 11.83 -3.63 -9.47
CA SER A 131 11.76 -4.76 -8.55
C SER A 131 12.43 -6.02 -9.11
N LEU A 132 12.29 -6.27 -10.42
CA LEU A 132 12.96 -7.38 -11.11
C LEU A 132 14.48 -7.17 -11.18
N MET A 133 14.93 -5.96 -11.50
CA MET A 133 16.35 -5.63 -11.56
C MET A 133 17.03 -5.80 -10.20
N GLU A 134 16.41 -5.32 -9.11
CA GLU A 134 16.89 -5.53 -7.74
C GLU A 134 16.93 -7.01 -7.37
N LYS A 135 15.86 -7.76 -7.65
CA LYS A 135 15.77 -9.20 -7.37
C LYS A 135 16.87 -10.00 -8.07
N HIS A 136 17.24 -9.59 -9.28
CA HIS A 136 18.29 -10.24 -10.07
C HIS A 136 19.69 -9.64 -9.86
N GLY A 137 19.83 -8.61 -9.01
CA GLY A 137 21.11 -8.00 -8.68
C GLY A 137 21.76 -7.25 -9.84
N ILE A 138 20.96 -6.71 -10.78
CA ILE A 138 21.45 -5.91 -11.91
C ILE A 138 21.09 -4.44 -11.72
N GLY A 139 21.97 -3.53 -12.18
CA GLY A 139 21.77 -2.10 -11.99
C GLY A 139 22.03 -1.63 -10.55
N THR A 140 22.98 -2.25 -9.84
CA THR A 140 23.37 -1.87 -8.47
C THR A 140 23.89 -0.43 -8.39
N ASP A 141 24.11 0.08 -7.17
CA ASP A 141 24.66 1.42 -6.93
C ASP A 141 23.83 2.55 -7.56
N ALA A 142 22.49 2.44 -7.42
CA ALA A 142 21.51 3.39 -7.93
C ALA A 142 21.57 3.62 -9.46
N SER A 143 22.07 2.64 -10.22
CA SER A 143 22.15 2.73 -11.70
C SER A 143 20.89 2.24 -12.43
N ILE A 144 19.93 1.61 -11.74
CA ILE A 144 18.64 1.17 -12.31
C ILE A 144 17.96 2.25 -13.18
N PRO A 145 17.76 3.50 -12.72
CA PRO A 145 17.06 4.51 -13.50
C PRO A 145 17.76 4.85 -14.82
N VAL A 146 19.10 4.76 -14.86
CA VAL A 146 19.90 5.00 -16.07
C VAL A 146 19.63 3.92 -17.12
N HIS A 147 19.58 2.65 -16.70
CA HIS A 147 19.32 1.54 -17.61
C HIS A 147 17.89 1.54 -18.16
N ILE A 148 16.90 1.86 -17.32
CA ILE A 148 15.50 2.00 -17.75
C ILE A 148 15.37 3.16 -18.73
N ASN A 149 15.93 4.32 -18.41
CA ASN A 149 15.88 5.48 -19.31
C ASN A 149 16.55 5.21 -20.67
N ASN A 150 17.66 4.47 -20.68
CA ASN A 150 18.39 4.09 -21.89
C ASN A 150 17.56 3.29 -22.89
N ILE A 151 16.71 2.37 -22.43
CA ILE A 151 15.87 1.54 -23.33
C ILE A 151 14.67 2.33 -23.86
N CYS A 152 14.13 3.26 -23.07
CA CYS A 152 13.09 4.19 -23.50
C CYS A 152 13.62 5.20 -24.54
N GLN A 153 14.77 5.84 -24.27
CA GLN A 153 15.38 6.83 -25.19
C GLN A 153 15.75 6.24 -26.55
N ARG A 154 16.15 4.96 -26.58
CA ARG A 154 16.46 4.23 -27.81
C ARG A 154 15.22 3.68 -28.52
N ASN A 155 14.01 3.96 -28.01
CA ASN A 155 12.73 3.46 -28.53
C ASN A 155 12.67 1.92 -28.61
N TYR A 156 13.30 1.20 -27.67
CA TYR A 156 13.10 -0.25 -27.53
C TYR A 156 11.78 -0.57 -26.82
N VAL A 157 11.30 0.35 -25.99
CA VAL A 157 10.03 0.29 -25.27
C VAL A 157 9.37 1.67 -25.29
N THR A 158 8.07 1.73 -25.03
CA THR A 158 7.25 2.95 -24.97
C THR A 158 6.58 3.11 -23.63
#